data_AF-A0A920CDJ3-F1
#
_entry.id   AF-A0A920CDJ3-F1
#
_cell.length_a   1.000
_cell.length_b   1.000
_cell.length_c   1.000
_cell.angle_alpha   90.00
_cell.angle_beta   90.00
_cell.angle_gamma   90.00
#
_symmetry.space_group_name_H-M   'P 1'
#
loop_
_entity.id
_entity.type
_entity.pdbx_description
1 polymer ?
#
loop_
_entity_poly.entity_id
_entity_poly.type
_entity_poly.pdbx_seq_one_letter_code
_entity_poly.pdbx_strand_id
1 'polypeptide(L)'
;MDNEQQVRNLIDEALEEYASGNRGAPFEQPVLRALLNAKQENLAEFQRLKGALADRGVPLRDLNDALKSEAEKAKFNASSRSGEAVLSLERIEDLERKGFVVDPVKGITDINPNLFAKYVLKKFELRFTKGERFFLFERGVWRHLAEKQLQRRLTRLIETTQPNVWRPAWESAYMTTLARLAKSVEEFDTFRSHLNLANGMFNTDTLELEEHHPDFHSSIQNPLVYDENAECPRFLRLKCFKATSKPSASCRK
;
A
#
# COMPACT_ATOMS: atom_id res chain seq x y z
N MET A 1 -34.33 -39.12 -18.14
CA MET A 1 -34.43 -39.81 -16.84
C MET A 1 -34.32 -38.73 -15.79
N ASP A 2 -35.26 -38.73 -14.85
CA ASP A 2 -35.58 -37.60 -13.97
C ASP A 2 -34.46 -37.32 -12.95
N ASN A 3 -34.03 -36.06 -12.83
CA ASN A 3 -32.94 -35.63 -11.93
C ASN A 3 -33.27 -35.99 -10.46
N GLU A 4 -34.56 -35.89 -10.10
CA GLU A 4 -35.06 -36.27 -8.77
C GLU A 4 -34.90 -37.77 -8.48
N GLN A 5 -35.09 -38.63 -9.48
CA GLN A 5 -34.95 -40.08 -9.31
C GLN A 5 -33.48 -40.48 -9.12
N GLN A 6 -32.56 -39.78 -9.77
CA GLN A 6 -31.12 -40.02 -9.58
C GLN A 6 -30.63 -39.61 -8.19
N VAL A 7 -31.13 -38.48 -7.66
CA VAL A 7 -30.83 -38.01 -6.31
C VAL A 7 -31.35 -39.00 -5.26
N ARG A 8 -32.56 -39.53 -5.44
CA ARG A 8 -33.14 -40.54 -4.53
C ARG A 8 -32.32 -41.82 -4.50
N ASN A 9 -32.00 -42.37 -5.67
CA ASN A 9 -31.22 -43.60 -5.77
C ASN A 9 -29.85 -43.48 -5.07
N LEU A 10 -29.20 -42.32 -5.23
CA LEU A 10 -27.88 -42.07 -4.62
C LEU A 10 -27.95 -41.93 -3.09
N ILE A 11 -29.05 -41.40 -2.56
CA ILE A 11 -29.26 -41.30 -1.11
C ILE A 11 -29.68 -42.66 -0.52
N ASP A 12 -30.48 -43.43 -1.25
CA ASP A 12 -30.87 -44.79 -0.84
C ASP A 12 -29.65 -45.73 -0.80
N GLU A 13 -28.76 -45.67 -1.79
CA GLU A 13 -27.49 -46.41 -1.81
C GLU A 13 -26.60 -46.03 -0.61
N ALA A 14 -26.46 -44.74 -0.32
CA ALA A 14 -25.71 -44.27 0.85
C ALA A 14 -26.33 -44.73 2.18
N LEU A 15 -27.65 -44.90 2.23
CA LEU A 15 -28.37 -45.41 3.40
C LEU A 15 -28.20 -46.93 3.58
N GLU A 16 -28.15 -47.69 2.50
CA GLU A 16 -27.84 -49.12 2.52
C GLU A 16 -26.39 -49.37 2.97
N GLU A 17 -25.45 -48.54 2.50
CA GLU A 17 -24.07 -48.57 2.95
C GLU A 17 -23.91 -48.18 4.43
N TYR A 18 -24.66 -47.18 4.89
CA TYR A 18 -24.67 -46.80 6.29
C TYR A 18 -25.17 -47.95 7.18
N ALA A 19 -26.21 -48.66 6.73
CA ALA A 19 -26.77 -49.82 7.42
C ALA A 19 -25.83 -51.04 7.41
N SER A 20 -25.01 -51.22 6.36
CA SER A 20 -24.04 -52.30 6.25
C SER A 20 -22.73 -52.05 7.01
N GLY A 21 -22.58 -50.85 7.60
CA GLY A 21 -21.49 -50.51 8.52
C GLY A 21 -20.61 -49.35 8.08
N ASN A 22 -20.77 -48.83 6.85
CA ASN A 22 -20.07 -47.64 6.36
C ASN A 22 -20.70 -46.36 6.94
N ARG A 23 -20.31 -46.00 8.16
CA ARG A 23 -20.82 -44.79 8.83
C ARG A 23 -20.49 -43.48 8.10
N GLY A 24 -19.60 -43.50 7.11
CA GLY A 24 -19.19 -42.34 6.32
C GLY A 24 -20.07 -42.07 5.10
N ALA A 25 -20.80 -43.06 4.58
CA ALA A 25 -21.51 -42.96 3.29
C ALA A 25 -22.44 -41.74 3.17
N PRO A 26 -23.25 -41.37 4.19
CA PRO A 26 -24.12 -40.19 4.12
C PRO A 26 -23.38 -38.84 4.08
N PHE A 27 -22.08 -38.82 4.40
CA PHE A 27 -21.24 -37.63 4.48
C PHE A 27 -20.32 -37.49 3.25
N GLU A 28 -20.43 -38.39 2.29
CA GLU A 28 -19.63 -38.31 1.07
C GLU A 28 -20.09 -37.16 0.17
N GLN A 29 -19.14 -36.60 -0.58
CA GLN A 29 -19.38 -35.42 -1.43
C GLN A 29 -20.56 -35.59 -2.41
N PRO A 30 -20.75 -36.75 -3.08
CA PRO A 30 -21.89 -36.93 -4.00
C PRO A 30 -23.23 -36.78 -3.29
N VAL A 31 -23.35 -37.36 -2.09
CA VAL A 31 -24.57 -37.35 -1.26
C VAL A 31 -24.84 -35.95 -0.73
N LEU A 32 -23.82 -35.28 -0.19
CA LEU A 32 -23.94 -33.92 0.32
C LEU A 32 -24.33 -32.92 -0.79
N ARG A 33 -23.78 -33.07 -2.00
CA ARG A 33 -24.14 -32.23 -3.15
C ARG A 33 -25.55 -32.51 -3.64
N ALA A 34 -25.97 -33.77 -3.70
CA ALA A 34 -27.33 -34.14 -4.06
C ALA A 34 -28.36 -33.53 -3.08
N LEU A 35 -28.07 -33.58 -1.77
CA LEU A 35 -28.89 -32.93 -0.74
C LEU A 35 -28.91 -31.40 -0.87
N LEU A 36 -27.76 -30.76 -1.17
CA LEU A 36 -27.69 -29.32 -1.38
C LEU A 36 -28.47 -28.88 -2.64
N ASN A 37 -28.45 -29.68 -3.70
CA ASN A 37 -29.22 -29.42 -4.91
C ASN A 37 -30.73 -29.58 -4.63
N ALA A 38 -31.14 -30.66 -3.96
CA ALA A 38 -32.53 -30.87 -3.54
C ALA A 38 -33.03 -29.71 -2.66
N LYS A 39 -32.18 -29.15 -1.80
CA LYS A 39 -32.52 -27.96 -0.98
C LYS A 39 -32.79 -26.71 -1.81
N GLN A 40 -32.15 -26.55 -2.97
CA GLN A 40 -32.34 -25.41 -3.88
C GLN A 40 -33.57 -25.60 -4.78
N GLU A 41 -33.80 -26.83 -5.24
CA GLU A 41 -34.86 -27.15 -6.20
C GLU A 41 -36.21 -27.44 -5.53
N ASN A 42 -36.21 -28.20 -4.42
CA ASN A 42 -37.43 -28.66 -3.75
C ASN A 42 -37.22 -28.85 -2.24
N LEU A 43 -37.61 -27.82 -1.46
CA LEU A 43 -37.44 -27.83 -0.01
C LEU A 43 -38.20 -28.98 0.69
N ALA A 44 -39.36 -29.39 0.17
CA ALA A 44 -40.14 -30.47 0.76
C ALA A 44 -39.43 -31.82 0.60
N GLU A 45 -38.82 -32.04 -0.57
CA GLU A 45 -38.03 -33.24 -0.84
C GLU A 45 -36.76 -33.30 0.02
N PHE A 46 -36.06 -32.18 0.17
CA PHE A 46 -34.92 -32.08 1.08
C PHE A 46 -35.27 -32.47 2.52
N GLN A 47 -36.42 -32.02 3.04
CA GLN A 47 -36.85 -32.38 4.39
C GLN A 47 -37.20 -33.86 4.51
N ARG A 48 -37.80 -34.47 3.48
CA ARG A 48 -38.08 -35.92 3.45
C ARG A 48 -36.81 -36.75 3.47
N LEU A 49 -35.83 -36.41 2.63
CA LEU A 49 -34.54 -37.10 2.55
C LEU A 49 -33.76 -36.95 3.86
N LYS A 50 -33.79 -35.75 4.46
CA LYS A 50 -33.20 -35.51 5.77
C LYS A 50 -33.89 -36.30 6.90
N GLY A 51 -35.21 -36.47 6.82
CA GLY A 51 -35.98 -37.33 7.72
C GLY A 51 -35.57 -38.80 7.60
N ALA A 52 -35.47 -39.32 6.38
CA ALA A 52 -35.04 -40.70 6.13
C ALA A 52 -33.62 -40.99 6.66
N LEU A 53 -32.70 -40.02 6.57
CA LEU A 53 -31.37 -40.09 7.16
C LEU A 53 -31.43 -40.14 8.70
N ALA A 54 -32.27 -39.31 9.32
CA ALA A 54 -32.46 -39.30 10.77
C ALA A 54 -33.07 -40.60 11.29
N ASP A 55 -34.07 -41.15 10.59
CA ASP A 55 -34.77 -42.37 10.96
C ASP A 55 -33.83 -43.60 10.93
N ARG A 56 -32.79 -43.57 10.09
CA ARG A 56 -31.73 -44.59 10.05
C ARG A 56 -30.55 -44.31 10.98
N GLY A 57 -30.67 -43.32 11.87
CA GLY A 57 -29.69 -43.05 12.92
C GLY A 57 -28.47 -42.23 12.48
N VAL A 58 -28.57 -41.48 11.38
CA VAL A 58 -27.53 -40.52 10.99
C VAL A 58 -27.60 -39.29 11.91
N PRO A 59 -26.49 -38.89 12.57
CA PRO A 59 -26.48 -37.70 13.42
C PRO A 59 -26.78 -36.42 12.63
N LEU A 60 -27.95 -35.83 12.87
CA LEU A 60 -28.38 -34.61 12.17
C LEU A 60 -27.45 -33.42 12.39
N ARG A 61 -26.79 -33.35 13.54
CA ARG A 61 -25.81 -32.29 13.85
C ARG A 61 -24.63 -32.37 12.88
N ASP A 62 -23.99 -33.54 12.81
CA ASP A 62 -22.83 -33.78 11.97
C ASP A 62 -23.19 -33.62 10.48
N LEU A 63 -24.41 -34.02 10.10
CA LEU A 63 -24.90 -33.86 8.73
C LEU A 63 -25.06 -32.38 8.37
N ASN A 64 -25.60 -31.56 9.26
CA ASN A 64 -25.72 -30.12 9.01
C ASN A 64 -24.35 -29.43 8.95
N ASP A 65 -23.40 -29.85 9.78
CA ASP A 65 -22.02 -29.33 9.77
C ASP A 65 -21.30 -29.70 8.46
N ALA A 66 -21.49 -30.94 7.98
CA ALA A 66 -20.96 -31.40 6.69
C ALA A 66 -21.60 -30.66 5.50
N LEU A 67 -22.92 -30.48 5.50
CA LEU A 67 -23.62 -29.70 4.48
C LEU A 67 -23.17 -28.23 4.47
N LYS A 68 -22.90 -27.63 5.63
CA LYS A 68 -22.38 -26.27 5.74
C LYS A 68 -20.96 -26.19 5.16
N SER A 69 -20.07 -27.12 5.52
CA SER A 69 -18.71 -27.17 4.98
C SER A 69 -18.70 -27.35 3.46
N GLU A 70 -19.55 -28.24 2.92
CA GLU A 70 -19.62 -28.46 1.47
C GLU A 70 -20.25 -27.26 0.73
N ALA A 71 -21.22 -26.57 1.34
CA ALA A 71 -21.76 -25.32 0.78
C ALA A 71 -20.71 -24.19 0.77
N GLU A 72 -19.86 -24.09 1.79
CA GLU A 72 -18.74 -23.14 1.83
C GLU A 72 -17.67 -23.47 0.77
N LYS A 73 -17.33 -24.75 0.60
CA LYS A 73 -16.44 -25.23 -0.48
C LYS A 73 -17.03 -25.00 -1.87
N ALA A 74 -18.34 -25.19 -2.04
CA ALA A 74 -19.03 -24.93 -3.30
C ALA A 74 -19.03 -23.43 -3.64
N LYS A 75 -19.22 -22.53 -2.67
CA LYS A 75 -19.10 -21.07 -2.85
C LYS A 75 -17.66 -20.65 -3.20
N PHE A 76 -16.67 -21.29 -2.58
CA PHE A 76 -15.26 -21.07 -2.88
C PHE A 76 -14.93 -21.53 -4.32
N ASN A 77 -15.36 -22.74 -4.71
CA ASN A 77 -15.15 -23.31 -6.05
C ASN A 77 -15.93 -22.58 -7.16
N ALA A 78 -17.15 -22.10 -6.88
CA ALA A 78 -17.91 -21.27 -7.81
C ALA A 78 -17.25 -19.89 -8.03
N SER A 79 -16.59 -19.35 -7.00
CA SER A 79 -15.75 -18.15 -7.11
C SER A 79 -14.45 -18.38 -7.87
N SER A 80 -13.99 -19.63 -8.05
CA SER A 80 -12.74 -19.96 -8.77
C SER A 80 -12.94 -20.46 -10.21
N ARG A 81 -14.18 -20.71 -10.67
CA ARG A 81 -14.44 -21.31 -11.99
C ARG A 81 -15.13 -20.40 -13.01
N SER A 82 -15.26 -19.09 -12.77
CA SER A 82 -16.05 -18.20 -13.63
C SER A 82 -15.39 -16.86 -14.04
N GLY A 83 -14.07 -16.78 -14.15
CA GLY A 83 -13.43 -15.58 -14.71
C GLY A 83 -12.16 -15.89 -15.50
N GLU A 84 -12.14 -15.51 -16.78
CA GLU A 84 -10.87 -15.24 -17.48
C GLU A 84 -10.03 -14.29 -16.62
N ALA A 85 -8.72 -14.54 -16.53
CA ALA A 85 -7.82 -13.69 -15.76
C ALA A 85 -7.92 -12.24 -16.23
N VAL A 86 -8.33 -11.34 -15.32
CA VAL A 86 -8.58 -9.93 -15.64
C VAL A 86 -7.29 -9.17 -15.98
N LEU A 87 -6.13 -9.71 -15.58
CA LEU A 87 -4.80 -9.08 -15.72
C LEU A 87 -3.76 -10.10 -16.19
N SER A 88 -2.78 -9.65 -16.97
CA SER A 88 -1.62 -10.46 -17.36
C SER A 88 -0.72 -10.77 -16.16
N LEU A 89 0.04 -11.87 -16.22
CA LEU A 89 0.99 -12.25 -15.16
C LEU A 89 2.01 -11.14 -14.87
N GLU A 90 2.59 -10.54 -15.91
CA GLU A 90 3.54 -9.42 -15.76
C GLU A 90 2.92 -8.23 -15.02
N ARG A 91 1.63 -7.97 -15.25
CA ARG A 91 0.90 -6.90 -14.60
C ARG A 91 0.61 -7.21 -13.14
N ILE A 92 0.30 -8.47 -12.82
CA ILE A 92 0.13 -8.94 -11.44
C ILE A 92 1.42 -8.72 -10.67
N GLU A 93 2.55 -9.18 -11.20
CA GLU A 93 3.86 -9.02 -10.55
C GLU A 93 4.23 -7.54 -10.34
N ASP A 94 3.96 -6.68 -11.32
CA ASP A 94 4.18 -5.23 -11.18
C ASP A 94 3.34 -4.61 -10.05
N LEU A 95 2.07 -4.99 -9.95
CA LEU A 95 1.16 -4.53 -8.91
C LEU A 95 1.59 -5.04 -7.52
N GLU A 96 1.97 -6.30 -7.41
CA GLU A 96 2.45 -6.90 -6.17
C GLU A 96 3.75 -6.24 -5.68
N ARG A 97 4.69 -5.93 -6.59
CA ARG A 97 5.91 -5.15 -6.26
C ARG A 97 5.60 -3.76 -5.71
N LYS A 98 4.48 -3.15 -6.14
CA LYS A 98 3.99 -1.86 -5.65
C LYS A 98 3.17 -1.98 -4.37
N GLY A 99 2.92 -3.20 -3.89
CA GLY A 99 2.21 -3.49 -2.65
C GLY A 99 0.72 -3.71 -2.79
N PHE A 100 0.20 -3.90 -4.01
CA PHE A 100 -1.18 -4.32 -4.21
C PHE A 100 -1.32 -5.83 -3.98
N VAL A 101 -2.40 -6.24 -3.33
CA VAL A 101 -2.77 -7.66 -3.20
C VAL A 101 -3.72 -7.97 -4.35
N VAL A 102 -3.26 -8.81 -5.27
CA VAL A 102 -4.00 -9.14 -6.48
C VAL A 102 -4.50 -10.58 -6.39
N ASP A 103 -5.79 -10.74 -6.58
CA ASP A 103 -6.43 -12.03 -6.82
C ASP A 103 -6.61 -12.16 -8.35
N PRO A 104 -6.10 -13.22 -9.00
CA PRO A 104 -6.19 -13.39 -10.45
C PRO A 104 -7.62 -13.33 -11.01
N VAL A 105 -8.62 -13.63 -10.18
CA VAL A 105 -10.03 -13.66 -10.55
C VAL A 105 -10.75 -12.38 -10.09
N LYS A 106 -10.50 -11.91 -8.87
CA LYS A 106 -11.20 -10.73 -8.29
C LYS A 106 -10.52 -9.40 -8.59
N GLY A 107 -9.32 -9.41 -9.17
CA GLY A 107 -8.47 -8.24 -9.33
C GLY A 107 -7.86 -7.78 -8.01
N ILE A 108 -7.70 -6.47 -7.83
CA ILE A 108 -7.09 -5.92 -6.62
C ILE A 108 -8.06 -6.06 -5.44
N THR A 109 -7.66 -6.84 -4.44
CA THR A 109 -8.48 -7.10 -3.25
C THR A 109 -8.10 -6.20 -2.09
N ASP A 110 -6.81 -5.89 -1.95
CA ASP A 110 -6.26 -5.13 -0.82
C ASP A 110 -4.94 -4.44 -1.16
N ILE A 111 -4.38 -3.70 -0.19
CA ILE A 111 -3.02 -3.17 -0.22
C ILE A 111 -2.23 -3.72 0.97
N ASN A 112 -1.04 -4.28 0.71
CA ASN A 112 -0.06 -4.55 1.74
C ASN A 112 0.61 -3.23 2.19
N PRO A 113 0.35 -2.74 3.42
CA PRO A 113 0.80 -1.42 3.84
C PRO A 113 2.33 -1.29 3.86
N ASN A 114 3.06 -2.37 4.16
CA ASN A 114 4.52 -2.36 4.23
C ASN A 114 5.16 -2.24 2.84
N LEU A 115 4.68 -3.03 1.88
CA LEU A 115 5.19 -2.97 0.52
C LEU A 115 4.82 -1.65 -0.16
N PHE A 116 3.58 -1.19 0.03
CA PHE A 116 3.13 0.07 -0.52
C PHE A 116 3.89 1.26 0.08
N ALA A 117 4.09 1.30 1.39
CA ALA A 117 4.90 2.35 2.02
C ALA A 117 6.35 2.34 1.51
N LYS A 118 6.98 1.18 1.32
CA LYS A 118 8.31 1.07 0.70
C LYS A 118 8.32 1.59 -0.74
N TYR A 119 7.29 1.30 -1.53
CA TYR A 119 7.14 1.83 -2.88
C TYR A 119 6.99 3.36 -2.87
N VAL A 120 6.18 3.90 -1.95
CA VAL A 120 5.99 5.34 -1.76
C VAL A 120 7.32 6.02 -1.40
N LEU A 121 8.10 5.49 -0.46
CA LEU A 121 9.39 6.04 -0.04
C LEU A 121 10.47 5.97 -1.14
N LYS A 122 10.35 5.04 -2.10
CA LYS A 122 11.20 5.03 -3.30
C LYS A 122 10.83 6.12 -4.30
N LYS A 123 9.55 6.53 -4.31
CA LYS A 123 9.02 7.51 -5.27
C LYS A 123 9.09 8.94 -4.74
N PHE A 124 8.97 9.10 -3.43
CA PHE A 124 8.99 10.39 -2.75
C PHE A 124 10.04 10.37 -1.65
N GLU A 125 10.97 11.32 -1.71
CA GLU A 125 11.95 11.55 -0.66
C GLU A 125 11.22 12.22 0.53
N LEU A 126 10.73 11.38 1.45
CA LEU A 126 9.94 11.79 2.61
C LEU A 126 10.74 11.62 3.90
N ARG A 127 10.55 12.56 4.82
CA ARG A 127 11.05 12.47 6.20
C ARG A 127 9.91 12.69 7.18
N PHE A 128 10.06 12.10 8.34
CA PHE A 128 9.12 12.26 9.45
C PHE A 128 9.81 12.98 10.59
N THR A 129 9.13 13.91 11.26
CA THR A 129 9.72 14.72 12.33
C THR A 129 8.95 14.58 13.63
N LYS A 130 9.56 14.98 14.75
CA LYS A 130 8.89 15.06 16.05
C LYS A 130 7.60 15.90 15.95
N GLY A 131 6.50 15.35 16.47
CA GLY A 131 5.16 15.94 16.36
C GLY A 131 4.37 15.52 15.13
N GLU A 132 4.66 14.34 14.58
CA GLU A 132 3.85 13.64 13.56
C GLU A 132 3.69 14.38 12.22
N ARG A 133 4.75 15.06 11.77
CA ARG A 133 4.74 15.83 10.53
C ARG A 133 5.60 15.20 9.45
N PHE A 134 5.03 15.08 8.25
CA PHE A 134 5.77 14.67 7.06
C PHE A 134 6.39 15.89 6.37
N PHE A 135 7.60 15.70 5.85
CA PHE A 135 8.29 16.63 4.98
C PHE A 135 8.64 15.93 3.67
N LEU A 136 8.55 16.67 2.58
CA LEU A 136 8.86 16.21 1.24
C LEU A 136 9.99 17.06 0.66
N PHE A 137 11.03 16.40 0.15
CA PHE A 137 12.11 17.07 -0.55
C PHE A 137 11.73 17.27 -2.02
N GLU A 138 11.55 18.52 -2.43
CA GLU A 138 11.24 18.90 -3.80
C GLU A 138 11.98 20.21 -4.14
N ARG A 139 12.66 20.26 -5.29
CA ARG A 139 13.38 21.45 -5.78
C ARG A 139 14.43 21.99 -4.79
N GLY A 140 15.19 21.08 -4.18
CA GLY A 140 16.33 21.44 -3.32
C GLY A 140 15.97 21.86 -1.89
N VAL A 141 14.71 21.76 -1.49
CA VAL A 141 14.25 22.19 -0.15
C VAL A 141 13.22 21.23 0.42
N TRP A 142 13.24 21.06 1.73
CA TRP A 142 12.24 20.31 2.47
C TRP A 142 10.99 21.15 2.72
N ARG A 143 9.84 20.65 2.30
CA ARG A 143 8.56 21.33 2.52
C ARG A 143 7.68 20.49 3.42
N HIS A 144 7.10 21.14 4.42
CA HIS A 144 6.08 20.51 5.24
C HIS A 144 4.92 20.06 4.34
N LEU A 145 4.60 18.78 4.44
CA LEU A 145 3.52 18.15 3.69
C LEU A 145 2.41 17.78 4.68
N ALA A 146 1.35 18.59 4.68
CA ALA A 146 0.20 18.31 5.50
C ALA A 146 -0.39 16.93 5.20
N GLU A 147 -0.87 16.23 6.22
CA GLU A 147 -1.36 14.85 6.10
C GLU A 147 -2.40 14.69 4.98
N LYS A 148 -3.40 15.59 4.91
CA LYS A 148 -4.41 15.61 3.85
C LYS A 148 -3.82 15.80 2.45
N GLN A 149 -2.72 16.54 2.31
CA GLN A 149 -2.04 16.69 1.03
C GLN A 149 -1.29 15.41 0.65
N LEU A 150 -0.66 14.75 1.62
CA LEU A 150 -0.03 13.45 1.43
C LEU A 150 -1.07 12.40 1.03
N GLN A 151 -2.17 12.27 1.77
CA GLN A 151 -3.30 11.37 1.44
C GLN A 151 -3.76 11.58 0.00
N ARG A 152 -4.04 12.83 -0.41
CA ARG A 152 -4.42 13.15 -1.80
C ARG A 152 -3.37 12.73 -2.83
N ARG A 153 -2.07 12.89 -2.54
CA ARG A 153 -0.99 12.45 -3.42
C ARG A 153 -0.95 10.92 -3.51
N LEU A 154 -1.14 10.21 -2.40
CA LEU A 154 -1.17 8.74 -2.35
C LEU A 154 -2.40 8.17 -3.06
N THR A 155 -3.58 8.76 -2.88
CA THR A 155 -4.79 8.37 -3.64
C THR A 155 -4.56 8.55 -5.13
N ARG A 156 -4.00 9.68 -5.58
CA ARG A 156 -3.65 9.90 -6.99
C ARG A 156 -2.59 8.90 -7.48
N LEU A 157 -1.63 8.52 -6.64
CA LEU A 157 -0.66 7.48 -6.98
C LEU A 157 -1.34 6.13 -7.21
N ILE A 158 -2.31 5.77 -6.38
CA ILE A 158 -3.09 4.54 -6.51
C ILE A 158 -3.92 4.61 -7.80
N GLU A 159 -4.70 5.67 -8.01
CA GLU A 159 -5.56 5.85 -9.20
C GLU A 159 -4.76 5.88 -10.51
N THR A 160 -3.58 6.50 -10.53
CA THR A 160 -2.70 6.47 -11.72
C THR A 160 -2.05 5.10 -11.93
N THR A 161 -1.85 4.33 -10.87
CA THR A 161 -1.31 2.97 -10.98
C THR A 161 -2.39 2.02 -11.46
N GLN A 162 -3.56 2.01 -10.82
CA GLN A 162 -4.73 1.24 -11.21
C GLN A 162 -5.99 2.08 -10.93
N PRO A 163 -6.76 2.45 -11.95
CA PRO A 163 -7.96 3.26 -11.77
C PRO A 163 -9.07 2.54 -11.00
N ASN A 164 -9.84 3.29 -10.22
CA ASN A 164 -11.08 2.86 -9.54
C ASN A 164 -10.90 1.73 -8.52
N VAL A 165 -9.70 1.54 -7.96
CA VAL A 165 -9.45 0.50 -6.94
C VAL A 165 -9.30 1.05 -5.54
N TRP A 166 -9.03 2.35 -5.39
CA TRP A 166 -8.77 2.93 -4.08
C TRP A 166 -9.97 2.78 -3.15
N ARG A 167 -9.71 2.43 -1.88
CA ARG A 167 -10.72 2.29 -0.84
C ARG A 167 -10.34 3.14 0.38
N PRO A 168 -11.29 3.88 0.98
CA PRO A 168 -11.01 4.68 2.19
C PRO A 168 -10.42 3.85 3.35
N ALA A 169 -10.80 2.59 3.47
CA ALA A 169 -10.32 1.69 4.52
C ALA A 169 -8.81 1.42 4.49
N TRP A 170 -8.15 1.61 3.34
CA TRP A 170 -6.70 1.40 3.20
C TRP A 170 -5.88 2.54 3.81
N GLU A 171 -6.48 3.73 3.93
CA GLU A 171 -5.76 4.96 4.21
C GLU A 171 -5.06 4.96 5.57
N SER A 172 -5.78 4.60 6.62
CA SER A 172 -5.21 4.52 7.96
C SER A 172 -4.04 3.54 8.03
N ALA A 173 -4.15 2.40 7.33
CA ALA A 173 -3.15 1.35 7.34
C ALA A 173 -1.84 1.81 6.66
N TYR A 174 -1.90 2.29 5.42
CA TYR A 174 -0.67 2.72 4.74
C TYR A 174 -0.09 4.01 5.33
N MET A 175 -0.89 4.93 5.87
CA MET A 175 -0.38 6.15 6.50
C MET A 175 0.38 5.82 7.78
N THR A 176 -0.17 4.93 8.61
CA THR A 176 0.48 4.47 9.85
C THR A 176 1.80 3.76 9.53
N THR A 177 1.81 2.87 8.53
CA THR A 177 3.03 2.17 8.13
C THR A 177 4.05 3.12 7.51
N LEU A 178 3.63 4.10 6.71
CA LEU A 178 4.50 5.10 6.13
C LEU A 178 5.19 5.96 7.19
N ALA A 179 4.47 6.39 8.23
CA ALA A 179 5.04 7.13 9.36
C ALA A 179 6.13 6.33 10.10
N ARG A 180 5.95 5.01 10.21
CA ARG A 180 6.91 4.11 10.87
C ARG A 180 8.16 3.84 10.03
N LEU A 181 8.01 3.78 8.71
CA LEU A 181 9.10 3.43 7.79
C LEU A 181 9.87 4.64 7.27
N ALA A 182 9.28 5.83 7.24
CA ALA A 182 9.95 7.05 6.83
C ALA A 182 11.11 7.38 7.78
N LYS A 183 12.24 7.85 7.22
CA LYS A 183 13.40 8.24 8.03
C LYS A 183 13.03 9.42 8.93
N SER A 184 13.31 9.25 10.23
CA SER A 184 13.05 10.28 11.23
C SER A 184 14.17 11.33 11.22
N VAL A 185 13.78 12.60 11.33
CA VAL A 185 14.67 13.76 11.46
C VAL A 185 14.24 14.50 12.72
N GLU A 186 15.18 14.75 13.62
CA GLU A 186 14.86 15.41 14.90
C GLU A 186 14.51 16.88 14.72
N GLU A 187 15.31 17.59 13.91
CA GLU A 187 15.19 19.03 13.68
C GLU A 187 15.73 19.38 12.28
N PHE A 188 15.08 20.35 11.62
CA PHE A 188 15.49 20.90 10.33
C PHE A 188 16.30 22.19 10.55
N ASP A 189 17.08 22.58 9.53
CA ASP A 189 17.86 23.84 9.52
C ASP A 189 18.93 23.94 10.62
N THR A 190 19.54 22.80 10.99
CA THR A 190 20.59 22.72 12.01
C THR A 190 21.99 23.06 11.48
N PHE A 191 22.21 22.94 10.17
CA PHE A 191 23.50 23.23 9.51
C PHE A 191 23.71 24.73 9.32
N ARG A 192 24.31 25.38 10.32
CA ARG A 192 24.52 26.85 10.32
C ARG A 192 25.49 27.36 9.26
N SER A 193 26.42 26.53 8.81
CA SER A 193 27.39 26.90 7.77
C SER A 193 26.82 26.78 6.36
N HIS A 194 25.60 26.25 6.19
CA HIS A 194 25.02 26.03 4.86
C HIS A 194 23.77 26.89 4.68
N LEU A 195 23.81 27.73 3.66
CA LEU A 195 22.67 28.53 3.22
C LEU A 195 22.08 27.90 1.96
N ASN A 196 20.81 27.54 2.03
CA ASN A 196 20.08 27.04 0.87
C ASN A 196 19.66 28.21 -0.01
N LEU A 197 20.29 28.34 -1.17
CA LEU A 197 20.04 29.38 -2.18
C LEU A 197 19.18 28.81 -3.33
N ALA A 198 18.82 29.64 -4.31
CA ALA A 198 18.00 29.18 -5.43
C ALA A 198 18.76 28.23 -6.39
N ASN A 199 20.09 28.32 -6.42
CA ASN A 199 20.96 27.56 -7.32
C ASN A 199 21.90 26.57 -6.63
N GLY A 200 21.80 26.38 -5.31
CA GLY A 200 22.62 25.41 -4.60
C GLY A 200 22.66 25.62 -3.08
N MET A 201 23.49 24.83 -2.41
CA MET A 201 23.80 24.95 -0.99
C MET A 201 25.12 25.69 -0.86
N PHE A 202 25.06 26.95 -0.43
CA PHE A 202 26.25 27.77 -0.25
C PHE A 202 26.87 27.54 1.13
N ASN A 203 28.11 27.10 1.15
CA ASN A 203 28.87 26.89 2.37
C ASN A 203 29.57 28.20 2.78
N THR A 204 29.20 28.76 3.93
CA THR A 204 29.72 30.05 4.40
C THR A 204 31.15 29.97 4.91
N ASP A 205 31.66 28.77 5.21
CA ASP A 205 33.02 28.56 5.71
C ASP A 205 34.01 28.44 4.54
N THR A 206 33.65 27.71 3.48
CA THR A 206 34.50 27.53 2.28
C THR A 206 34.23 28.56 1.18
N LEU A 207 33.07 29.23 1.23
CA LEU A 207 32.54 30.11 0.18
C LEU A 207 32.30 29.39 -1.15
N GLU A 208 32.03 28.09 -1.10
CA GLU A 208 31.74 27.26 -2.27
C GLU A 208 30.24 26.96 -2.37
N LEU A 209 29.77 26.79 -3.62
CA LEU A 209 28.39 26.41 -3.91
C LEU A 209 28.34 24.91 -4.22
N GLU A 210 27.63 24.16 -3.40
CA GLU A 210 27.40 22.73 -3.55
C GLU A 210 26.01 22.44 -4.14
N GLU A 211 25.82 21.24 -4.69
CA GLU A 211 24.50 20.81 -5.17
C GLU A 211 23.51 20.67 -4.01
N HIS A 212 22.23 20.93 -4.26
CA HIS A 212 21.18 20.64 -3.29
C HIS A 212 21.15 19.16 -2.93
N HIS A 213 21.14 18.86 -1.63
CA HIS A 213 21.08 17.50 -1.14
C HIS A 213 20.06 17.34 0.01
N PRO A 214 19.26 16.26 0.03
CA PRO A 214 18.27 16.03 1.09
C PRO A 214 18.89 15.95 2.50
N ASP A 215 20.13 15.52 2.62
CA ASP A 215 20.78 15.37 3.93
C ASP A 215 21.21 16.68 4.60
N PHE A 216 21.11 17.82 3.91
CA PHE A 216 21.24 19.13 4.57
C PHE A 216 20.03 19.49 5.44
N HIS A 217 18.90 18.77 5.29
CA HIS A 217 17.69 18.99 6.08
C HIS A 217 17.28 20.48 6.16
N SER A 218 17.45 21.23 5.07
CA SER A 218 17.06 22.64 4.99
C SER A 218 15.61 22.78 4.57
N SER A 219 14.80 23.47 5.37
CA SER A 219 13.38 23.74 5.09
C SER A 219 13.13 25.16 4.57
N ILE A 220 14.15 26.02 4.64
CA ILE A 220 14.10 27.41 4.19
C ILE A 220 15.03 27.57 3.00
N GLN A 221 14.50 28.04 1.87
CA GLN A 221 15.28 28.38 0.68
C GLN A 221 15.23 29.88 0.41
N ASN A 222 16.40 30.48 0.30
CA ASN A 222 16.55 31.89 -0.06
C ASN A 222 16.48 32.03 -1.59
N PRO A 223 15.64 32.93 -2.14
CA PRO A 223 15.49 33.10 -3.59
C PRO A 223 16.71 33.72 -4.30
N LEU A 224 17.80 34.02 -3.57
CA LEU A 224 19.03 34.55 -4.14
C LEU A 224 19.75 33.49 -4.98
N VAL A 225 20.37 33.93 -6.08
CA VAL A 225 21.28 33.14 -6.91
C VAL A 225 22.69 33.58 -6.59
N TYR A 226 23.55 32.65 -6.17
CA TYR A 226 24.96 32.94 -5.98
C TYR A 226 25.70 32.99 -7.31
N ASP A 227 26.49 34.03 -7.51
CA ASP A 227 27.39 34.21 -8.65
C ASP A 227 28.76 34.64 -8.11
N GLU A 228 29.74 33.75 -8.22
CA GLU A 228 31.12 33.96 -7.76
C GLU A 228 31.80 35.15 -8.50
N ASN A 229 31.31 35.47 -9.70
CA ASN A 229 31.85 36.52 -10.56
C ASN A 229 31.06 37.84 -10.43
N ALA A 230 30.08 37.90 -9.53
CA ALA A 230 29.25 39.09 -9.36
C ALA A 230 30.09 40.29 -8.86
N GLU A 231 30.14 41.35 -9.65
CA GLU A 231 30.78 42.61 -9.27
C GLU A 231 29.75 43.63 -8.77
N CYS A 232 30.18 44.51 -7.85
CA CYS A 232 29.40 45.67 -7.43
C CYS A 232 30.09 46.97 -7.87
N PRO A 233 29.75 47.53 -9.05
CA PRO A 233 30.42 48.73 -9.58
C PRO A 233 30.32 49.96 -8.67
N ARG A 234 29.29 50.06 -7.83
CA ARG A 234 29.17 51.15 -6.84
C ARG A 234 30.19 50.98 -5.71
N PHE A 235 30.43 49.75 -5.26
CA PHE A 235 31.41 49.46 -4.23
C PHE A 235 32.85 49.57 -4.76
N LEU A 236 33.09 49.13 -6.00
CA LEU A 236 34.38 49.32 -6.68
C LEU A 236 34.75 50.81 -6.82
N ARG A 237 33.77 51.69 -7.06
CA ARG A 237 33.96 53.15 -7.06
C ARG A 237 34.28 53.74 -5.68
N LEU A 238 33.84 53.12 -4.58
CA LEU A 238 34.12 53.57 -3.21
C LEU A 238 35.52 53.19 -2.71
N LYS A 239 36.19 52.20 -3.34
CA LYS A 239 37.58 51.82 -3.00
C LYS A 239 38.63 52.91 -3.31
N CYS A 240 38.22 54.09 -3.80
CA CYS A 240 39.05 55.28 -3.90
C CYS A 240 39.16 56.13 -2.60
N PHE A 241 38.70 55.64 -1.45
CA PHE A 241 39.16 56.19 -0.15
C PHE A 241 40.61 55.78 0.09
N LYS A 242 41.53 56.53 -0.51
CA LYS A 242 42.97 56.40 -0.31
C LYS A 242 43.28 56.48 1.18
N ALA A 243 43.98 55.47 1.69
CA ALA A 243 44.86 55.64 2.84
C ALA A 243 46.00 56.60 2.47
N THR A 244 45.73 57.91 2.46
CA THR A 244 46.74 58.94 2.66
C THR A 244 46.93 59.03 4.19
N SER A 245 48.08 58.81 4.81
CA SER A 245 49.44 59.11 4.40
C SER A 245 50.43 58.29 5.25
N LYS A 246 51.53 57.84 4.65
CA LYS A 246 52.75 57.43 5.36
C LYS A 246 53.23 58.55 6.30
N PRO A 247 53.74 58.27 7.50
CA PRO A 247 54.62 59.21 8.18
C PRO A 247 55.97 59.20 7.45
N SER A 248 56.33 60.34 6.86
CA SER A 248 57.65 60.56 6.29
C SER A 248 58.71 60.58 7.39
N ALA A 249 59.63 59.63 7.35
CA ALA A 249 60.91 59.74 8.02
C ALA A 249 61.78 60.75 7.25
N SER A 250 62.01 61.94 7.82
CA SER A 250 63.32 62.58 8.00
C SER A 250 63.18 64.08 8.23
N CYS A 251 63.66 64.59 9.37
CA CYS A 251 64.62 65.70 9.36
C CYS A 251 65.36 65.79 10.71
N ARG A 252 66.68 65.98 10.60
CA ARG A 252 67.74 66.04 11.63
C ARG A 252 67.55 67.31 12.51
N LYS A 253 68.15 67.51 13.68
CA LYS A 253 69.47 67.16 14.25
C LYS A 253 69.35 67.06 15.77
#